data_AF-A0A354U5D2-F1
#
_entry.id   AF-A0A354U5D2-F1
#
_cell.length_a   1.000
_cell.length_b   1.000
_cell.length_c   1.000
_cell.angle_alpha   90.00
_cell.angle_beta   90.00
_cell.angle_gamma   90.00
#
_symmetry.space_group_name_H-M   'P 1'
#
loop_
_entity.id
_entity.type
_entity.pdbx_description
1 polymer ?
#
loop_
_entity_poly.entity_id
_entity_poly.type
_entity_poly.pdbx_seq_one_letter_code
_entity_poly.pdbx_strand_id
1 'polypeptide(L)'
;MQSISASVVCSGSPSAMLEAFGKSNRDFVNSLTRDIKWPTAPDTIELSADLSADYGKDPFYFLTGTMVIRDFAYNRIPFRYGAARFIIDAENHLILPDVILETAEGKMRISADYRPSGKDLSFKKPDGVLNFQLSSTIAGNDMIRTLYPAWRTSYIDFPFPMAVEASGVIDYSNADNTRFRALITNGSCRWQGIRITDLDTLLLYENATASFRSGEGHFCGGRLQMDYCYNFNTEKGNISARLSSANMLSVLQGFRVDAGKTPEEYKNALLSMNLDAAMSYKAGSRLQLDGSGQMTISGSNLWTVPLLGSFLRIIGQVWSLESFGSITKINGDFQLAGEKLEFEDLRSNGGLVSLNARGNYRWADNSFDVRVRAELLRNTLPFDAMSHLLTPVSWIMERRLKGNFNTYKWE
;
A
#
# COMPACT_ATOMS: atom_id res chain seq x y z
N MET A 1 13.57 -36.72 -43.09
CA MET A 1 12.71 -36.46 -41.91
C MET A 1 13.23 -37.37 -40.81
N GLN A 2 14.07 -36.84 -39.93
CA GLN A 2 14.58 -37.56 -38.76
C GLN A 2 13.97 -36.85 -37.55
N SER A 3 12.84 -37.38 -37.08
CA SER A 3 12.14 -36.87 -35.90
C SER A 3 12.38 -37.82 -34.74
N ILE A 4 12.71 -37.28 -33.58
CA ILE A 4 12.75 -38.03 -32.32
C ILE A 4 11.61 -37.54 -31.44
N SER A 5 10.83 -38.47 -30.89
CA SER A 5 9.89 -38.22 -29.80
C SER A 5 10.30 -39.06 -28.61
N ALA A 6 10.40 -38.44 -27.44
CA ALA A 6 10.73 -39.12 -26.19
C ALA A 6 9.78 -38.64 -25.08
N SER A 7 9.10 -39.58 -24.43
CA SER A 7 8.23 -39.32 -23.28
C SER A 7 8.94 -39.76 -22.00
N VAL A 8 8.98 -38.87 -21.01
CA VAL A 8 9.54 -39.15 -19.68
C VAL A 8 8.45 -38.95 -18.64
N VAL A 9 8.23 -39.97 -17.82
CA VAL A 9 7.41 -39.91 -16.61
C VAL A 9 8.34 -40.12 -15.43
N CYS A 10 8.37 -39.18 -14.48
CA CYS A 10 9.14 -39.35 -13.25
C CYS A 10 8.33 -39.00 -12.00
N SER A 11 8.61 -39.75 -10.94
CA SER A 11 8.21 -39.47 -9.55
C SER A 11 9.43 -38.97 -8.79
N GLY A 12 9.40 -37.74 -8.29
CA GLY A 12 10.52 -37.09 -7.58
C GLY A 12 11.12 -35.89 -8.29
N SER A 13 12.29 -35.41 -7.82
CA SER A 13 12.98 -34.22 -8.37
C SER A 13 13.32 -34.39 -9.87
N PRO A 14 13.11 -33.37 -10.74
CA PRO A 14 13.39 -33.45 -12.18
C PRO A 14 14.87 -33.63 -12.55
N SER A 15 15.78 -33.67 -11.58
CA SER A 15 17.24 -33.67 -11.78
C SER A 15 17.74 -34.72 -12.77
N ALA A 16 17.17 -35.94 -12.78
CA ALA A 16 17.57 -36.99 -13.74
C ALA A 16 17.10 -36.71 -15.17
N MET A 17 15.95 -36.05 -15.34
CA MET A 17 15.43 -35.63 -16.66
C MET A 17 16.27 -34.49 -17.24
N LEU A 18 16.79 -33.61 -16.39
CA LEU A 18 17.56 -32.45 -16.79
C LEU A 18 18.92 -32.79 -17.43
N GLU A 19 19.48 -33.96 -17.13
CA GLU A 19 20.72 -34.45 -17.73
C GLU A 19 20.57 -34.82 -19.22
N ALA A 20 19.34 -35.08 -19.69
CA ALA A 20 19.07 -35.41 -21.08
C ALA A 20 19.02 -34.17 -22.01
N PHE A 21 18.97 -32.96 -21.44
CA PHE A 21 18.93 -31.71 -22.22
C PHE A 21 20.33 -31.18 -22.59
N GLY A 22 20.40 -30.47 -23.71
CA GLY A 22 21.56 -29.66 -24.05
C GLY A 22 21.84 -28.59 -22.99
N LYS A 23 23.12 -28.18 -22.86
CA LYS A 23 23.59 -27.29 -21.78
C LYS A 23 22.74 -26.03 -21.59
N SER A 24 22.40 -25.34 -22.68
CA SER A 24 21.61 -24.10 -22.64
C SER A 24 20.25 -24.29 -21.95
N ASN A 25 19.49 -25.31 -22.35
CA ASN A 25 18.14 -25.56 -21.82
C ASN A 25 18.21 -26.10 -20.40
N ARG A 26 19.22 -26.93 -20.12
CA ARG A 26 19.46 -27.41 -18.76
C ARG A 26 19.73 -26.22 -17.83
N ASP A 27 20.54 -25.27 -18.26
CA ASP A 27 20.84 -24.06 -17.49
C ASP A 27 19.59 -23.18 -17.33
N PHE A 28 18.75 -23.06 -18.36
CA PHE A 28 17.46 -22.36 -18.30
C PHE A 28 16.47 -23.03 -17.34
N VAL A 29 16.18 -24.33 -17.49
CA VAL A 29 15.24 -25.03 -16.61
C VAL A 29 15.74 -25.07 -15.17
N ASN A 30 17.05 -25.30 -14.96
CA ASN A 30 17.66 -25.17 -13.63
C ASN A 30 17.47 -23.79 -13.01
N SER A 31 17.41 -22.75 -13.83
CA SER A 31 17.14 -21.39 -13.38
C SER A 31 15.69 -21.24 -12.90
N LEU A 32 14.73 -21.76 -13.67
CA LEU A 32 13.30 -21.72 -13.34
C LEU A 32 13.00 -22.46 -12.04
N THR A 33 13.71 -23.56 -11.78
CA THR A 33 13.44 -24.44 -10.63
C THR A 33 14.32 -24.16 -9.40
N ARG A 34 15.28 -23.24 -9.48
CA ARG A 34 16.28 -23.03 -8.42
C ARG A 34 15.68 -22.62 -7.09
N ASP A 35 14.66 -21.78 -7.14
CA ASP A 35 14.00 -21.21 -5.96
C ASP A 35 12.85 -22.11 -5.46
N ILE A 36 12.65 -23.27 -6.09
CA ILE A 36 11.75 -24.31 -5.62
C ILE A 36 12.47 -25.13 -4.56
N LYS A 37 11.98 -25.05 -3.33
CA LYS A 37 12.27 -26.05 -2.31
C LYS A 37 11.39 -27.27 -2.58
N TRP A 38 12.00 -28.27 -3.21
CA TRP A 38 11.33 -29.52 -3.55
C TRP A 38 10.93 -30.30 -2.28
N PRO A 39 9.76 -30.96 -2.29
CA PRO A 39 9.35 -31.86 -1.22
C PRO A 39 10.26 -33.09 -1.19
N THR A 40 10.46 -33.66 -0.01
CA THR A 40 11.35 -34.81 0.21
C THR A 40 10.64 -36.16 0.13
N ALA A 41 9.30 -36.17 0.04
CA ALA A 41 8.50 -37.38 0.04
C ALA A 41 8.28 -37.92 -1.38
N PRO A 42 8.38 -39.24 -1.63
CA PRO A 42 8.40 -39.82 -2.98
C PRO A 42 7.10 -39.66 -3.79
N ASP A 43 5.95 -39.40 -3.15
CA ASP A 43 4.62 -39.30 -3.80
C ASP A 43 4.10 -37.85 -3.94
N THR A 44 5.00 -36.88 -3.88
CA THR A 44 4.63 -35.44 -3.86
C THR A 44 4.87 -34.74 -5.18
N ILE A 45 5.46 -35.41 -6.18
CA ILE A 45 5.77 -34.84 -7.49
C ILE A 45 5.41 -35.86 -8.58
N GLU A 46 4.57 -35.46 -9.52
CA GLU A 46 4.31 -36.16 -10.76
C GLU A 46 4.68 -35.25 -11.94
N LEU A 47 5.61 -35.69 -12.78
CA LEU A 47 6.01 -34.97 -13.98
C LEU A 47 5.89 -35.89 -15.20
N SER A 48 5.21 -35.40 -16.23
CA SER A 48 5.16 -36.02 -17.56
C SER A 48 5.63 -35.00 -18.57
N ALA A 49 6.58 -35.37 -19.42
CA ALA A 49 7.09 -34.49 -20.45
C ALA A 49 7.42 -35.24 -21.73
N ASP A 50 7.07 -34.63 -22.85
CA ASP A 50 7.32 -35.10 -24.20
C ASP A 50 8.28 -34.14 -24.89
N LEU A 51 9.43 -34.65 -25.31
CA LEU A 51 10.38 -33.95 -26.17
C LEU A 51 10.08 -34.33 -27.62
N SER A 52 9.82 -33.33 -28.46
CA SER A 52 9.75 -33.50 -29.92
C SER A 52 10.88 -32.72 -30.56
N ALA A 53 11.68 -33.37 -31.39
CA ALA A 53 12.81 -32.74 -32.11
C ALA A 53 12.80 -33.11 -33.60
N ASP A 54 13.00 -32.12 -34.46
CA ASP A 54 13.27 -32.28 -35.90
C ASP A 54 14.69 -31.81 -36.20
N TYR A 55 15.48 -32.67 -36.85
CA TYR A 55 16.86 -32.41 -37.25
C TYR A 55 17.00 -32.08 -38.75
N GLY A 56 15.95 -31.51 -39.35
CA GLY A 56 15.93 -31.02 -40.73
C GLY A 56 16.91 -29.87 -41.01
N LYS A 57 16.72 -29.19 -42.15
CA LYS A 57 17.58 -28.04 -42.54
C LYS A 57 17.50 -26.90 -41.52
N ASP A 58 16.35 -26.73 -40.89
CA ASP A 58 16.09 -25.79 -39.80
C ASP A 58 15.69 -26.60 -38.56
N PRO A 59 16.65 -27.04 -37.75
CA PRO A 59 16.36 -27.91 -36.62
C PRO A 59 15.56 -27.16 -35.56
N PHE A 60 14.51 -27.79 -35.04
CA PHE A 60 13.72 -27.26 -33.93
C PHE A 60 13.36 -28.37 -32.96
N TYR A 61 13.13 -28.00 -31.71
CA TYR A 61 12.53 -28.89 -30.73
C TYR A 61 11.56 -28.13 -29.84
N PHE A 62 10.64 -28.86 -29.24
CA PHE A 62 9.80 -28.35 -28.16
C PHE A 62 9.62 -29.44 -27.10
N LEU A 63 9.57 -28.99 -25.85
CA LEU A 63 9.29 -29.80 -24.68
C LEU A 63 7.91 -29.42 -24.16
N THR A 64 6.96 -30.35 -24.18
CA THR A 64 5.62 -30.16 -23.63
C THR A 64 5.42 -31.05 -22.43
N GLY A 65 4.76 -30.59 -21.39
CA GLY A 65 4.51 -31.45 -20.24
C GLY A 65 3.50 -30.94 -19.24
N THR A 66 3.26 -31.78 -18.25
CA THR A 66 2.44 -31.52 -17.07
C THR A 66 3.25 -31.82 -15.84
N MET A 67 3.16 -30.93 -14.85
CA MET A 67 3.71 -31.14 -13.52
C MET A 67 2.61 -30.99 -12.49
N VAL A 68 2.57 -31.90 -11.52
CA VAL A 68 1.80 -31.78 -10.29
C VAL A 68 2.76 -31.93 -9.13
N ILE A 69 2.67 -31.03 -8.16
CA ILE A 69 3.54 -30.98 -6.99
C ILE A 69 2.73 -30.66 -5.73
N ARG A 70 3.09 -31.27 -4.60
CA ARG A 70 2.51 -31.03 -3.29
C ARG A 70 3.58 -30.63 -2.29
N ASP A 71 3.19 -29.85 -1.28
CA ASP A 71 4.03 -29.48 -0.13
C ASP A 71 5.42 -28.94 -0.49
N PHE A 72 5.45 -27.99 -1.43
CA PHE A 72 6.68 -27.34 -1.88
C PHE A 72 6.73 -25.88 -1.42
N ALA A 73 7.86 -25.22 -1.64
CA ALA A 73 7.92 -23.77 -1.50
C ALA A 73 8.60 -23.14 -2.71
N TYR A 74 8.14 -21.96 -3.10
CA TYR A 74 8.77 -21.15 -4.15
C TYR A 74 8.95 -19.73 -3.63
N ASN A 75 10.15 -19.14 -3.76
CA ASN A 75 10.46 -17.81 -3.22
C ASN A 75 10.09 -17.62 -1.74
N ARG A 76 10.29 -18.68 -0.94
CA ARG A 76 9.92 -18.76 0.49
C ARG A 76 8.41 -18.73 0.77
N ILE A 77 7.58 -18.86 -0.26
CA ILE A 77 6.12 -19.00 -0.15
C ILE A 77 5.81 -20.49 -0.07
N PRO A 78 5.18 -20.97 1.02
CA PRO A 78 4.76 -22.37 1.12
C PRO A 78 3.48 -22.62 0.31
N PHE A 79 3.52 -23.63 -0.55
CA PHE A 79 2.40 -24.09 -1.35
C PHE A 79 2.05 -25.54 -0.98
N ARG A 80 0.75 -25.79 -0.78
CA ARG A 80 0.21 -27.14 -0.52
C ARG A 80 0.03 -27.92 -1.81
N TYR A 81 -0.29 -27.22 -2.89
CA TYR A 81 -0.53 -27.81 -4.19
C TYR A 81 -0.09 -26.88 -5.32
N GLY A 82 0.48 -27.48 -6.36
CA GLY A 82 0.87 -26.83 -7.60
C GLY A 82 0.57 -27.74 -8.78
N ALA A 83 0.02 -27.20 -9.85
CA ALA A 83 -0.12 -27.90 -11.11
C ALA A 83 0.17 -26.96 -12.26
N ALA A 84 0.91 -27.42 -13.27
CA ALA A 84 1.25 -26.63 -14.43
C ALA A 84 1.24 -27.48 -15.69
N ARG A 85 0.73 -26.91 -16.78
CA ARG A 85 1.09 -27.33 -18.14
C ARG A 85 2.19 -26.40 -18.63
N PHE A 86 3.19 -26.94 -19.30
CA PHE A 86 4.29 -26.14 -19.82
C PHE A 86 4.64 -26.54 -21.26
N ILE A 87 5.13 -25.55 -22.00
CA ILE A 87 5.77 -25.71 -23.30
C ILE A 87 7.08 -24.90 -23.23
N ILE A 88 8.19 -25.52 -23.61
CA ILE A 88 9.49 -24.87 -23.74
C ILE A 88 10.00 -25.14 -25.15
N ASP A 89 10.26 -24.11 -25.93
CA ASP A 89 10.77 -24.26 -27.29
C ASP A 89 12.31 -24.17 -27.38
N ALA A 90 12.80 -24.19 -28.62
CA ALA A 90 14.22 -24.11 -28.93
C ALA A 90 14.92 -22.82 -28.46
N GLU A 91 14.17 -21.73 -28.30
CA GLU A 91 14.64 -20.41 -27.93
C GLU A 91 14.47 -20.13 -26.43
N ASN A 92 14.11 -21.14 -25.63
CA ASN A 92 13.73 -21.04 -24.22
C ASN A 92 12.47 -20.20 -23.97
N HIS A 93 11.59 -20.08 -24.97
CA HIS A 93 10.25 -19.52 -24.76
C HIS A 93 9.46 -20.45 -23.86
N LEU A 94 9.07 -19.96 -22.68
CA LEU A 94 8.24 -20.70 -21.74
C LEU A 94 6.78 -20.27 -21.87
N ILE A 95 5.91 -21.21 -22.24
CA ILE A 95 4.46 -21.02 -22.22
C ILE A 95 3.89 -21.87 -21.10
N LEU A 96 3.12 -21.23 -20.23
CA LEU A 96 2.39 -21.82 -19.12
C LEU A 96 0.89 -21.53 -19.32
N PRO A 97 0.16 -22.37 -20.07
CA PRO A 97 -1.23 -22.07 -20.42
C PRO A 97 -2.16 -22.00 -19.20
N ASP A 98 -1.86 -22.80 -18.19
CA ASP A 98 -2.63 -22.85 -16.95
C ASP A 98 -1.76 -23.40 -15.82
N VAL A 99 -1.48 -22.54 -14.84
CA VAL A 99 -0.79 -22.85 -13.60
C VAL A 99 -1.75 -22.64 -12.45
N ILE A 100 -1.86 -23.62 -11.59
CA ILE A 100 -2.61 -23.56 -10.35
C ILE A 100 -1.61 -23.61 -9.21
N LEU A 101 -1.68 -22.66 -8.29
CA LEU A 101 -0.90 -22.60 -7.06
C LEU A 101 -1.84 -22.42 -5.88
N GLU A 102 -1.68 -23.21 -4.83
CA GLU A 102 -2.53 -23.17 -3.64
C GLU A 102 -1.68 -23.07 -2.38
N THR A 103 -1.93 -22.02 -1.59
CA THR A 103 -1.34 -21.84 -0.26
C THR A 103 -2.31 -22.32 0.82
N ALA A 104 -1.97 -22.15 2.08
CA ALA A 104 -2.92 -22.40 3.18
C ALA A 104 -4.11 -21.43 3.19
N GLU A 105 -3.96 -20.25 2.59
CA GLU A 105 -4.89 -19.12 2.74
C GLU A 105 -5.67 -18.82 1.46
N GLY A 106 -5.23 -19.32 0.30
CA GLY A 106 -5.90 -19.05 -0.96
C GLY A 106 -5.32 -19.81 -2.15
N LYS A 107 -5.86 -19.48 -3.32
CA LYS A 107 -5.49 -20.08 -4.60
C LYS A 107 -5.17 -19.00 -5.62
N MET A 108 -4.22 -19.30 -6.51
CA MET A 108 -3.84 -18.48 -7.63
C MET A 108 -3.84 -19.32 -8.90
N ARG A 109 -4.37 -18.74 -9.98
CA ARG A 109 -4.35 -19.31 -11.33
C ARG A 109 -3.60 -18.34 -12.24
N ILE A 110 -2.63 -18.82 -13.01
CA ILE A 110 -1.80 -18.01 -13.90
C ILE A 110 -1.75 -18.66 -15.28
N SER A 111 -1.97 -17.87 -16.32
CA SER A 111 -1.53 -18.16 -17.68
C SER A 111 -0.39 -17.20 -18.01
N ALA A 112 0.73 -17.71 -18.51
CA ALA A 112 1.92 -16.92 -18.79
C ALA A 112 2.62 -17.33 -20.08
N ASP A 113 3.19 -16.36 -20.78
CA ASP A 113 4.09 -16.50 -21.93
C ASP A 113 5.33 -15.66 -21.60
N TYR A 114 6.44 -16.33 -21.34
CA TYR A 114 7.71 -15.70 -20.97
C TYR A 114 8.78 -15.94 -22.03
N ARG A 115 9.27 -14.84 -22.61
CA ARG A 115 10.32 -14.83 -23.63
C ARG A 115 11.58 -14.20 -23.04
N PRO A 116 12.61 -14.99 -22.74
CA PRO A 116 13.87 -14.46 -22.23
C PRO A 116 14.59 -13.62 -23.30
N SER A 117 15.44 -12.68 -22.88
CA SER A 117 16.22 -11.86 -23.83
C SER A 117 17.46 -12.59 -24.38
N GLY A 118 17.81 -13.72 -23.76
CA GLY A 118 18.98 -14.54 -24.10
C GLY A 118 20.29 -14.09 -23.46
N LYS A 119 20.29 -13.03 -22.62
CA LYS A 119 21.50 -12.48 -21.97
C LYS A 119 21.77 -13.10 -20.61
N ASP A 120 20.72 -13.26 -19.80
CA ASP A 120 20.78 -13.93 -18.51
C ASP A 120 19.57 -14.85 -18.37
N LEU A 121 19.79 -16.16 -18.50
CA LEU A 121 18.73 -17.15 -18.35
C LEU A 121 18.27 -17.31 -16.90
N SER A 122 18.81 -16.54 -15.93
CA SER A 122 18.48 -16.63 -14.51
C SER A 122 17.19 -15.91 -14.11
N PHE A 123 16.17 -16.66 -13.68
CA PHE A 123 14.91 -16.10 -13.15
C PHE A 123 15.05 -15.31 -11.83
N LYS A 124 16.24 -15.28 -11.21
CA LYS A 124 16.56 -14.41 -10.07
C LYS A 124 16.59 -12.91 -10.45
N LYS A 125 16.92 -12.64 -11.72
CA LYS A 125 16.90 -11.33 -12.36
C LYS A 125 16.31 -11.56 -13.75
N PRO A 126 14.99 -11.80 -13.84
CA PRO A 126 14.38 -12.13 -15.11
C PRO A 126 14.75 -11.05 -16.13
N ASP A 127 15.13 -11.48 -17.32
CA ASP A 127 15.32 -10.62 -18.49
C ASP A 127 14.18 -10.89 -19.49
N GLY A 128 14.00 -10.04 -20.49
CA GLY A 128 12.96 -10.24 -21.51
C GLY A 128 11.53 -9.87 -21.06
N VAL A 129 10.53 -10.57 -21.63
CA VAL A 129 9.13 -10.14 -21.62
C VAL A 129 8.22 -11.26 -21.08
N LEU A 130 7.40 -10.93 -20.09
CA LEU A 130 6.34 -11.78 -19.55
C LEU A 130 4.96 -11.22 -19.92
N ASN A 131 4.22 -11.94 -20.75
CA ASN A 131 2.78 -11.75 -20.90
C ASN A 131 2.07 -12.63 -19.88
N PHE A 132 1.09 -12.09 -19.16
CA PHE A 132 0.41 -12.83 -18.12
C PHE A 132 -1.09 -12.50 -18.04
N GLN A 133 -1.83 -13.46 -17.53
CA GLN A 133 -3.18 -13.31 -17.01
C GLN A 133 -3.27 -14.13 -15.73
N LEU A 134 -3.78 -13.55 -14.65
CA LEU A 134 -3.93 -14.24 -13.38
C LEU A 134 -5.23 -13.87 -12.67
N SER A 135 -5.69 -14.81 -11.86
CA SER A 135 -6.71 -14.62 -10.83
C SER A 135 -6.16 -15.19 -9.53
N SER A 136 -6.25 -14.44 -8.44
CA SER A 136 -5.60 -14.78 -7.19
C SER A 136 -6.46 -14.43 -5.98
N THR A 137 -6.33 -15.25 -4.93
CA THR A 137 -6.87 -15.03 -3.58
C THR A 137 -5.82 -15.22 -2.50
N ILE A 138 -4.56 -15.48 -2.87
CA ILE A 138 -3.46 -15.61 -1.89
C ILE A 138 -3.06 -14.21 -1.36
N ALA A 139 -2.16 -14.18 -0.38
CA ALA A 139 -1.61 -12.91 0.11
C ALA A 139 -0.98 -12.10 -1.02
N GLY A 140 -1.30 -10.80 -1.13
CA GLY A 140 -0.87 -9.98 -2.26
C GLY A 140 0.65 -9.92 -2.43
N ASN A 141 1.41 -9.92 -1.33
CA ASN A 141 2.87 -10.00 -1.37
C ASN A 141 3.38 -11.33 -1.95
N ASP A 142 2.70 -12.45 -1.69
CA ASP A 142 3.06 -13.76 -2.21
C ASP A 142 2.75 -13.84 -3.71
N MET A 143 1.61 -13.29 -4.12
CA MET A 143 1.26 -13.12 -5.52
C MET A 143 2.32 -12.32 -6.27
N ILE A 144 2.70 -11.13 -5.77
CA ILE A 144 3.71 -10.28 -6.41
C ILE A 144 5.07 -10.97 -6.46
N ARG A 145 5.49 -11.63 -5.37
CA ARG A 145 6.76 -12.39 -5.32
C ARG A 145 6.78 -13.60 -6.24
N THR A 146 5.63 -14.10 -6.67
CA THR A 146 5.56 -15.17 -7.67
C THR A 146 5.91 -14.65 -9.07
N LEU A 147 5.55 -13.40 -9.39
CA LEU A 147 5.87 -12.76 -10.68
C LEU A 147 7.21 -12.01 -10.67
N TYR A 148 7.58 -11.47 -9.51
CA TYR A 148 8.79 -10.65 -9.34
C TYR A 148 9.51 -11.04 -8.04
N PRO A 149 10.40 -12.05 -8.08
CA PRO A 149 11.07 -12.60 -6.89
C PRO A 149 11.85 -11.56 -6.07
N ALA A 150 12.34 -10.50 -6.73
CA ALA A 150 13.09 -9.42 -6.12
C ALA A 150 12.22 -8.41 -5.35
N TRP A 151 10.89 -8.56 -5.35
CA TRP A 151 9.96 -7.66 -4.68
C TRP A 151 10.29 -7.49 -3.19
N ARG A 152 10.35 -6.24 -2.76
CA ARG A 152 10.49 -5.84 -1.36
C ARG A 152 9.46 -4.78 -1.04
N THR A 153 8.70 -4.99 0.03
CA THR A 153 7.78 -3.99 0.53
C THR A 153 8.55 -2.79 1.09
N SER A 154 8.19 -1.58 0.67
CA SER A 154 8.78 -0.33 1.19
C SER A 154 7.74 0.58 1.84
N TYR A 155 6.60 0.83 1.19
CA TYR A 155 5.60 1.80 1.65
C TYR A 155 4.20 1.23 1.86
N ILE A 156 3.75 0.36 0.95
CA ILE A 156 2.46 -0.34 1.03
C ILE A 156 2.75 -1.83 1.06
N ASP A 157 2.22 -2.50 2.09
CA ASP A 157 2.33 -3.93 2.32
C ASP A 157 1.01 -4.63 2.02
N PHE A 158 1.06 -5.77 1.33
CA PHE A 158 -0.10 -6.59 1.03
C PHE A 158 0.00 -7.96 1.74
N PRO A 159 0.03 -8.00 3.08
CA PRO A 159 0.29 -9.23 3.82
C PRO A 159 -0.93 -10.14 3.95
N PHE A 160 -2.09 -9.71 3.44
CA PHE A 160 -3.35 -10.42 3.60
C PHE A 160 -3.83 -10.99 2.26
N PRO A 161 -4.60 -12.09 2.30
CA PRO A 161 -5.37 -12.58 1.17
C PRO A 161 -6.21 -11.47 0.53
N MET A 162 -6.24 -11.44 -0.81
CA MET A 162 -7.05 -10.48 -1.57
C MET A 162 -7.43 -11.05 -2.93
N ALA A 163 -8.66 -10.76 -3.36
CA ALA A 163 -9.10 -11.11 -4.70
C ALA A 163 -8.47 -10.15 -5.70
N VAL A 164 -7.69 -10.69 -6.63
CA VAL A 164 -7.03 -9.93 -7.69
C VAL A 164 -7.23 -10.62 -9.02
N GLU A 165 -7.71 -9.87 -10.01
CA GLU A 165 -7.66 -10.26 -11.42
C GLU A 165 -6.73 -9.32 -12.16
N ALA A 166 -5.66 -9.86 -12.74
CA ALA A 166 -4.67 -9.03 -13.41
C ALA A 166 -4.27 -9.62 -14.76
N SER A 167 -3.93 -8.76 -15.70
CA SER A 167 -3.45 -9.14 -17.02
C SER A 167 -2.59 -8.06 -17.63
N GLY A 168 -1.57 -8.45 -18.38
CA GLY A 168 -0.72 -7.49 -19.07
C GLY A 168 0.61 -8.08 -19.51
N VAL A 169 1.57 -7.18 -19.68
CA VAL A 169 2.93 -7.42 -20.14
C VAL A 169 3.89 -6.76 -19.16
N ILE A 170 4.87 -7.51 -18.66
CA ILE A 170 6.01 -7.00 -17.92
C ILE A 170 7.23 -7.19 -18.81
N ASP A 171 7.85 -6.08 -19.19
CA ASP A 171 9.16 -6.08 -19.86
C ASP A 171 10.21 -5.81 -18.79
N TYR A 172 10.91 -6.87 -18.36
CA TYR A 172 11.94 -6.79 -17.34
C TYR A 172 13.20 -6.07 -17.81
N SER A 173 13.34 -5.86 -19.13
CA SER A 173 14.49 -5.18 -19.74
C SER A 173 14.22 -3.69 -19.95
N ASN A 174 12.96 -3.32 -20.15
CA ASN A 174 12.52 -1.94 -20.32
C ASN A 174 11.18 -1.67 -19.61
N ALA A 175 11.24 -0.96 -18.48
CA ALA A 175 10.06 -0.62 -17.69
C ALA A 175 9.02 0.22 -18.46
N ASP A 176 9.41 0.95 -19.51
CA ASP A 176 8.50 1.74 -20.33
C ASP A 176 7.55 0.88 -21.17
N ASN A 177 7.98 -0.33 -21.54
CA ASN A 177 7.19 -1.29 -22.29
C ASN A 177 6.25 -2.12 -21.39
N THR A 178 6.38 -1.99 -20.07
CA THR A 178 5.51 -2.68 -19.12
C THR A 178 4.14 -2.01 -19.12
N ARG A 179 3.09 -2.83 -19.28
CA ARG A 179 1.70 -2.39 -19.21
C ARG A 179 0.82 -3.48 -18.61
N PHE A 180 0.03 -3.16 -17.60
CA PHE A 180 -0.90 -4.13 -17.03
C PHE A 180 -2.08 -3.44 -16.37
N ARG A 181 -3.13 -4.23 -16.16
CA ARG A 181 -4.26 -3.86 -15.31
C ARG A 181 -4.41 -4.88 -14.20
N ALA A 182 -4.82 -4.44 -13.01
CA ALA A 182 -5.14 -5.29 -11.88
C ALA A 182 -6.42 -4.77 -11.20
N LEU A 183 -7.49 -5.55 -11.28
CA LEU A 183 -8.70 -5.35 -10.50
C LEU A 183 -8.48 -5.98 -9.12
N ILE A 184 -8.53 -5.16 -8.09
CA ILE A 184 -8.48 -5.58 -6.69
C ILE A 184 -9.89 -5.47 -6.15
N THR A 185 -10.39 -6.54 -5.54
CA THR A 185 -11.72 -6.58 -4.94
C THR A 185 -11.63 -7.03 -3.49
N ASN A 186 -12.28 -6.29 -2.60
CA ASN A 186 -12.30 -6.54 -1.17
C ASN A 186 -10.88 -6.81 -0.59
N GLY A 187 -9.90 -6.04 -1.06
CA GLY A 187 -8.51 -6.19 -0.69
C GLY A 187 -8.20 -5.65 0.71
N SER A 188 -7.06 -6.02 1.26
CA SER A 188 -6.55 -5.43 2.50
C SER A 188 -5.06 -5.18 2.40
N CYS A 189 -4.62 -3.98 2.77
CA CYS A 189 -3.20 -3.62 2.78
C CYS A 189 -2.81 -2.88 4.06
N ARG A 190 -1.52 -2.63 4.23
CA ARG A 190 -0.99 -1.73 5.25
C ARG A 190 -0.21 -0.62 4.59
N TRP A 191 -0.58 0.61 4.86
CA TRP A 191 0.20 1.79 4.51
C TRP A 191 0.90 2.31 5.76
N GLN A 192 2.24 2.28 5.78
CA GLN A 192 3.04 2.66 6.96
C GLN A 192 2.61 1.94 8.26
N GLY A 193 2.14 0.69 8.14
CA GLY A 193 1.63 -0.10 9.26
C GLY A 193 0.15 0.13 9.60
N ILE A 194 -0.49 1.17 9.07
CA ILE A 194 -1.92 1.44 9.22
C ILE A 194 -2.71 0.58 8.25
N ARG A 195 -3.70 -0.16 8.75
CA ARG A 195 -4.51 -1.07 7.94
C ARG A 195 -5.52 -0.29 7.09
N ILE A 196 -5.60 -0.65 5.81
CA ILE A 196 -6.70 -0.31 4.90
C ILE A 196 -7.43 -1.62 4.56
N THR A 197 -8.75 -1.64 4.68
CA THR A 197 -9.59 -2.81 4.37
C THR A 197 -10.61 -2.51 3.30
N ASP A 198 -11.27 -3.55 2.80
CA ASP A 198 -12.33 -3.47 1.79
C ASP A 198 -11.90 -2.64 0.57
N LEU A 199 -10.65 -2.82 0.16
CA LEU A 199 -10.03 -2.08 -0.94
C LEU A 199 -10.59 -2.59 -2.27
N ASP A 200 -11.33 -1.71 -2.95
CA ASP A 200 -11.84 -1.94 -4.30
C ASP A 200 -11.21 -0.92 -5.25
N THR A 201 -10.43 -1.39 -6.22
CA THR A 201 -9.77 -0.49 -7.18
C THR A 201 -9.33 -1.21 -8.46
N LEU A 202 -9.32 -0.48 -9.57
CA LEU A 202 -8.68 -0.91 -10.81
C LEU A 202 -7.35 -0.15 -10.97
N LEU A 203 -6.25 -0.85 -10.67
CA LEU A 203 -4.90 -0.36 -10.93
C LEU A 203 -4.55 -0.54 -12.40
N LEU A 204 -4.09 0.54 -13.03
CA LEU A 204 -3.54 0.56 -14.38
C LEU A 204 -2.07 0.98 -14.30
N TYR A 205 -1.23 0.27 -15.04
CA TYR A 205 0.16 0.66 -15.28
C TYR A 205 0.39 0.70 -16.79
N GLU A 206 0.84 1.83 -17.31
CA GLU A 206 1.21 2.00 -18.73
C GLU A 206 2.13 3.22 -18.87
N ASN A 207 3.12 3.18 -19.79
CA ASN A 207 4.03 4.30 -20.06
C ASN A 207 4.68 4.86 -18.78
N ALA A 208 5.23 3.95 -17.96
CA ALA A 208 5.78 4.27 -16.64
C ALA A 208 4.82 5.04 -15.72
N THR A 209 3.50 4.89 -15.88
CA THR A 209 2.49 5.58 -15.09
C THR A 209 1.62 4.58 -14.35
N ALA A 210 1.62 4.62 -13.02
CA ALA A 210 0.63 3.92 -12.19
C ALA A 210 -0.56 4.83 -11.93
N SER A 211 -1.78 4.34 -12.15
CA SER A 211 -2.99 5.09 -11.88
C SER A 211 -4.15 4.21 -11.44
N PHE A 212 -5.06 4.80 -10.68
CA PHE A 212 -6.39 4.25 -10.46
C PHE A 212 -7.36 5.42 -10.25
N ARG A 213 -8.63 5.17 -10.55
CA ARG A 213 -9.72 6.12 -10.32
C ARG A 213 -10.80 5.46 -9.48
N SER A 214 -11.42 6.25 -8.62
CA SER A 214 -12.49 5.85 -7.73
C SER A 214 -12.10 4.64 -6.88
N GLY A 215 -10.84 4.61 -6.42
CA GLY A 215 -10.40 3.59 -5.47
C GLY A 215 -11.11 3.82 -4.15
N GLU A 216 -11.71 2.78 -3.58
CA GLU A 216 -12.45 2.84 -2.33
C GLU A 216 -11.88 1.89 -1.30
N GLY A 217 -12.01 2.23 -0.03
CA GLY A 217 -11.70 1.33 1.07
C GLY A 217 -12.02 1.95 2.43
N HIS A 218 -11.70 1.23 3.50
CA HIS A 218 -11.84 1.72 4.87
C HIS A 218 -10.48 2.00 5.48
N PHE A 219 -10.34 3.19 6.06
CA PHE A 219 -9.15 3.65 6.75
C PHE A 219 -9.54 4.15 8.13
N CYS A 220 -8.99 3.52 9.18
CA CYS A 220 -9.27 3.88 10.58
C CYS A 220 -10.78 3.97 10.90
N GLY A 221 -11.59 3.06 10.34
CA GLY A 221 -13.05 3.03 10.53
C GLY A 221 -13.85 4.03 9.69
N GLY A 222 -13.19 4.91 8.94
CA GLY A 222 -13.82 5.82 7.98
C GLY A 222 -13.74 5.30 6.55
N ARG A 223 -14.54 5.88 5.64
CA ARG A 223 -14.49 5.58 4.20
C ARG A 223 -13.45 6.45 3.51
N LEU A 224 -12.52 5.83 2.80
CA LEU A 224 -11.52 6.47 1.96
C LEU A 224 -11.92 6.29 0.49
N GLN A 225 -11.96 7.39 -0.25
CA GLN A 225 -12.05 7.41 -1.71
C GLN A 225 -10.82 8.12 -2.25
N MET A 226 -10.22 7.61 -3.33
CA MET A 226 -8.99 8.17 -3.87
C MET A 226 -8.87 7.98 -5.39
N ASP A 227 -8.42 9.05 -6.05
CA ASP A 227 -7.87 9.02 -7.39
C ASP A 227 -6.36 9.24 -7.31
N TYR A 228 -5.61 8.48 -8.10
CA TYR A 228 -4.16 8.53 -8.09
C TYR A 228 -3.63 8.38 -9.51
N CYS A 229 -2.63 9.18 -9.85
CA CYS A 229 -1.89 9.05 -11.09
C CYS A 229 -0.45 9.50 -10.84
N TYR A 230 0.52 8.63 -11.09
CA TYR A 230 1.94 8.95 -10.87
C TYR A 230 2.80 8.35 -11.97
N ASN A 231 3.64 9.18 -12.58
CA ASN A 231 4.58 8.79 -13.61
C ASN A 231 6.00 8.70 -13.03
N PHE A 232 6.58 7.50 -13.09
CA PHE A 232 7.88 7.18 -12.51
C PHE A 232 9.05 7.81 -13.28
N ASN A 233 8.91 8.09 -14.58
CA ASN A 233 9.98 8.73 -15.37
C ASN A 233 10.11 10.23 -15.10
N THR A 234 8.99 10.91 -14.94
CA THR A 234 8.95 12.34 -14.62
C THR A 234 8.96 12.61 -13.11
N GLU A 235 8.81 11.56 -12.31
CA GLU A 235 8.63 11.57 -10.86
C GLU A 235 7.51 12.48 -10.37
N LYS A 236 6.47 12.66 -11.20
CA LYS A 236 5.35 13.58 -10.99
C LYS A 236 4.01 12.87 -11.08
N GLY A 237 3.03 13.39 -10.36
CA GLY A 237 1.68 12.84 -10.35
C GLY A 237 0.65 13.78 -9.75
N ASN A 238 -0.56 13.27 -9.59
CA ASN A 238 -1.65 13.93 -8.88
C ASN A 238 -2.34 12.92 -7.95
N ILE A 239 -2.87 13.43 -6.86
CA ILE A 239 -3.69 12.68 -5.90
C ILE A 239 -4.92 13.52 -5.54
N SER A 240 -6.08 12.88 -5.59
CA SER A 240 -7.32 13.39 -5.00
C SER A 240 -7.77 12.36 -3.98
N ALA A 241 -8.03 12.77 -2.74
CA ALA A 241 -8.48 11.84 -1.72
C ALA A 241 -9.57 12.47 -0.86
N ARG A 242 -10.56 11.65 -0.49
CA ARG A 242 -11.63 11.99 0.42
C ARG A 242 -11.74 10.92 1.51
N LEU A 243 -11.49 11.32 2.73
CA LEU A 243 -11.69 10.53 3.93
C LEU A 243 -12.95 11.03 4.66
N SER A 244 -13.88 10.13 4.97
CA SER A 244 -15.12 10.46 5.66
C SER A 244 -15.22 9.68 6.97
N SER A 245 -15.39 10.42 8.07
CA SER A 245 -15.69 9.86 9.39
C SER A 245 -14.69 8.83 9.93
N ALA A 246 -13.38 9.05 9.72
CA ALA A 246 -12.35 8.21 10.29
C ALA A 246 -12.27 8.40 11.81
N ASN A 247 -12.12 7.31 12.57
CA ASN A 247 -11.94 7.37 14.00
C ASN A 247 -10.59 8.01 14.34
N MET A 248 -10.63 9.16 15.01
CA MET A 248 -9.43 9.95 15.29
C MET A 248 -8.46 9.20 16.22
N LEU A 249 -8.96 8.38 17.15
CA LEU A 249 -8.11 7.53 17.98
C LEU A 249 -7.35 6.51 17.15
N SER A 250 -8.02 5.82 16.23
CA SER A 250 -7.36 4.90 15.31
C SER A 250 -6.34 5.60 14.41
N VAL A 251 -6.63 6.84 13.95
CA VAL A 251 -5.67 7.65 13.19
C VAL A 251 -4.42 7.94 14.03
N LEU A 252 -4.56 8.47 15.25
CA LEU A 252 -3.43 8.76 16.12
C LEU A 252 -2.63 7.51 16.51
N GLN A 253 -3.32 6.40 16.82
CA GLN A 253 -2.67 5.11 17.10
C GLN A 253 -1.87 4.61 15.88
N GLY A 254 -2.41 4.77 14.68
CA GLY A 254 -1.73 4.46 13.43
C GLY A 254 -0.41 5.23 13.27
N PHE A 255 -0.40 6.50 13.66
CA PHE A 255 0.81 7.34 13.67
C PHE A 255 1.69 7.18 14.93
N ARG A 256 1.46 6.12 15.72
CA ARG A 256 2.23 5.76 16.94
C ARG A 256 2.23 6.86 18.01
N VAL A 257 1.12 7.56 18.18
CA VAL A 257 0.91 8.41 19.36
C VAL A 257 0.57 7.49 20.54
N ASP A 258 1.34 7.55 21.62
CA ASP A 258 1.26 6.65 22.78
C ASP A 258 -0.19 6.42 23.27
N ALA A 259 -0.73 5.25 22.93
CA ALA A 259 -2.11 4.84 23.19
C ALA A 259 -2.40 4.47 24.66
N GLY A 260 -1.42 4.59 25.54
CA GLY A 260 -1.51 4.18 26.95
C GLY A 260 -2.03 5.26 27.92
N LYS A 261 -2.27 6.48 27.44
CA LYS A 261 -2.72 7.63 28.28
C LYS A 261 -4.02 8.28 27.78
N THR A 262 -4.69 7.65 26.83
CA THR A 262 -5.79 8.28 26.09
C THR A 262 -7.13 8.05 26.79
N PRO A 263 -7.87 9.11 27.20
CA PRO A 263 -9.15 8.96 27.91
C PRO A 263 -10.23 8.24 27.07
N GLU A 264 -11.15 7.53 27.73
CA GLU A 264 -12.30 6.84 27.10
C GLU A 264 -13.13 7.75 26.18
N GLU A 265 -13.30 9.02 26.55
CA GLU A 265 -14.07 10.01 25.79
C GLU A 265 -13.45 10.34 24.42
N TYR A 266 -12.16 10.04 24.23
CA TYR A 266 -11.45 10.26 22.96
C TYR A 266 -11.92 9.33 21.83
N LYS A 267 -12.63 8.23 22.16
CA LYS A 267 -13.15 7.26 21.18
C LYS A 267 -14.20 7.84 20.23
N ASN A 268 -14.79 8.99 20.56
CA ASN A 268 -15.95 9.55 19.86
C ASN A 268 -15.62 10.70 18.88
N ALA A 269 -14.34 10.96 18.61
CA ALA A 269 -13.93 11.96 17.63
C ALA A 269 -13.75 11.36 16.23
N LEU A 270 -14.31 12.03 15.23
CA LEU A 270 -14.29 11.65 13.82
C LEU A 270 -13.57 12.71 12.98
N LEU A 271 -12.66 12.26 12.11
CA LEU A 271 -11.93 13.06 11.15
C LEU A 271 -12.51 12.85 9.75
N SER A 272 -12.85 13.94 9.08
CA SER A 272 -13.13 13.97 7.65
C SER A 272 -12.17 14.93 6.96
N MET A 273 -11.65 14.54 5.81
CA MET A 273 -10.72 15.34 5.02
C MET A 273 -10.98 15.15 3.53
N ASN A 274 -10.78 16.20 2.76
CA ASN A 274 -10.58 16.12 1.32
C ASN A 274 -9.27 16.83 0.95
N LEU A 275 -8.57 16.33 -0.06
CA LEU A 275 -7.39 16.96 -0.60
C LEU A 275 -7.30 16.73 -2.11
N ASP A 276 -6.74 17.70 -2.79
CA ASP A 276 -6.35 17.66 -4.19
C ASP A 276 -4.95 18.25 -4.30
N ALA A 277 -3.98 17.45 -4.78
CA ALA A 277 -2.59 17.88 -4.83
C ALA A 277 -1.83 17.29 -6.01
N ALA A 278 -0.91 18.10 -6.55
CA ALA A 278 0.19 17.60 -7.35
C ALA A 278 1.20 16.89 -6.43
N MET A 279 1.76 15.80 -6.92
CA MET A 279 2.69 14.94 -6.22
C MET A 279 4.04 14.93 -6.92
N SER A 280 5.12 15.02 -6.16
CA SER A 280 6.47 14.74 -6.65
C SER A 280 7.35 14.17 -5.55
N TYR A 281 8.56 13.73 -5.90
CA TYR A 281 9.55 13.28 -4.92
C TYR A 281 10.83 14.10 -5.06
N LYS A 282 11.46 14.40 -3.91
CA LYS A 282 12.82 14.98 -3.85
C LYS A 282 13.86 13.89 -3.63
N ALA A 283 15.14 14.27 -3.74
CA ALA A 283 16.29 13.43 -3.40
C ALA A 283 16.07 12.70 -2.07
N GLY A 284 16.31 11.38 -2.07
CA GLY A 284 16.03 10.50 -0.93
C GLY A 284 14.58 10.01 -0.82
N SER A 285 13.81 10.04 -1.91
CA SER A 285 12.42 9.55 -1.97
C SER A 285 11.48 10.25 -0.98
N ARG A 286 11.65 11.58 -0.83
CA ARG A 286 10.80 12.38 0.05
C ARG A 286 9.59 12.94 -0.70
N LEU A 287 8.40 12.51 -0.29
CA LEU A 287 7.12 12.94 -0.85
C LEU A 287 6.93 14.46 -0.69
N GLN A 288 6.67 15.12 -1.81
CA GLN A 288 6.22 16.51 -1.89
C GLN A 288 4.77 16.53 -2.38
N LEU A 289 3.95 17.35 -1.75
CA LEU A 289 2.58 17.62 -2.17
C LEU A 289 2.40 19.12 -2.29
N ASP A 290 1.88 19.56 -3.43
CA ASP A 290 1.53 20.96 -3.70
C ASP A 290 0.06 21.02 -4.11
N GLY A 291 -0.77 21.62 -3.25
CA GLY A 291 -2.22 21.54 -3.41
C GLY A 291 -2.98 22.08 -2.20
N SER A 292 -4.22 21.69 -2.05
CA SER A 292 -5.06 22.18 -0.96
C SER A 292 -6.13 21.17 -0.57
N GLY A 293 -6.79 21.43 0.55
CA GLY A 293 -7.86 20.59 1.03
C GLY A 293 -8.61 21.22 2.19
N GLN A 294 -9.59 20.49 2.70
CA GLN A 294 -10.34 20.88 3.87
C GLN A 294 -10.32 19.75 4.88
N MET A 295 -10.33 20.12 6.16
CA MET A 295 -10.44 19.17 7.25
C MET A 295 -11.59 19.54 8.16
N THR A 296 -12.23 18.52 8.72
CA THR A 296 -13.23 18.66 9.77
C THR A 296 -13.02 17.57 10.80
N ILE A 297 -12.89 17.98 12.05
CA ILE A 297 -12.90 17.10 13.22
C ILE A 297 -14.23 17.33 13.93
N SER A 298 -14.94 16.27 14.25
CA SER A 298 -16.25 16.33 14.92
C SER A 298 -16.32 15.33 16.08
N GLY A 299 -17.08 15.64 17.12
CA GLY A 299 -17.26 14.76 18.27
C GLY A 299 -18.20 15.35 19.31
N SER A 300 -18.49 14.61 20.39
CA SER A 300 -19.35 15.09 21.47
C SER A 300 -18.67 16.13 22.38
N ASN A 301 -17.35 16.00 22.57
CA ASN A 301 -16.52 16.97 23.27
C ASN A 301 -15.04 16.85 22.86
N LEU A 302 -14.56 17.77 22.02
CA LEU A 302 -13.20 17.78 21.49
C LEU A 302 -12.16 18.29 22.49
N TRP A 303 -12.57 18.82 23.65
CA TRP A 303 -11.63 19.12 24.73
C TRP A 303 -10.90 17.88 25.25
N THR A 304 -11.43 16.69 24.97
CA THR A 304 -10.85 15.40 25.35
C THR A 304 -9.68 14.99 24.44
N VAL A 305 -9.49 15.67 23.30
CA VAL A 305 -8.36 15.45 22.39
C VAL A 305 -7.06 15.88 23.08
N PRO A 306 -6.00 15.07 23.16
CA PRO A 306 -4.82 15.36 24.00
C PRO A 306 -4.22 16.76 23.83
N LEU A 307 -4.06 17.21 22.58
CA LEU A 307 -3.55 18.55 22.28
C LEU A 307 -4.51 19.64 22.80
N LEU A 308 -5.80 19.54 22.50
CA LEU A 308 -6.82 20.50 22.92
C LEU A 308 -7.07 20.48 24.43
N GLY A 309 -7.06 19.30 25.06
CA GLY A 309 -7.20 19.13 26.49
C GLY A 309 -6.00 19.68 27.25
N SER A 310 -4.79 19.54 26.71
CA SER A 310 -3.61 20.18 27.30
C SER A 310 -3.68 21.70 27.23
N PHE A 311 -4.22 22.27 26.14
CA PHE A 311 -4.52 23.71 26.05
C PHE A 311 -5.61 24.13 27.03
N LEU A 312 -6.70 23.35 27.13
CA LEU A 312 -7.80 23.61 28.06
C LEU A 312 -7.31 23.67 29.51
N ARG A 313 -6.40 22.78 29.92
CA ARG A 313 -5.80 22.82 31.27
C ARG A 313 -5.00 24.10 31.52
N ILE A 314 -4.36 24.67 30.50
CA ILE A 314 -3.60 25.93 30.63
C ILE A 314 -4.55 27.11 30.84
N ILE A 315 -5.59 27.22 30.00
CA ILE A 315 -6.58 28.30 30.15
C ILE A 315 -7.46 28.10 31.39
N GLY A 316 -7.72 26.84 31.78
CA GLY A 316 -8.48 26.43 32.95
C GLY A 316 -7.79 26.70 34.29
N GLN A 317 -6.47 26.98 34.30
CA GLN A 317 -5.79 27.46 35.50
C GLN A 317 -6.22 28.87 35.90
N VAL A 318 -6.72 29.64 34.94
CA VAL A 318 -7.11 31.05 35.13
C VAL A 318 -8.63 31.24 35.14
N TRP A 319 -9.36 30.31 34.53
CA TRP A 319 -10.82 30.35 34.42
C TRP A 319 -11.43 29.00 34.76
N SER A 320 -12.65 28.96 35.32
CA SER A 320 -13.30 27.67 35.62
C SER A 320 -13.54 26.87 34.35
N LEU A 321 -13.08 25.61 34.34
CA LEU A 321 -13.21 24.67 33.22
C LEU A 321 -14.67 24.41 32.81
N GLU A 322 -15.59 24.49 33.78
CA GLU A 322 -17.03 24.32 33.55
C GLU A 322 -17.64 25.46 32.71
N SER A 323 -16.97 26.61 32.67
CA SER A 323 -17.46 27.84 32.02
C SER A 323 -17.14 27.93 30.52
N PHE A 324 -16.52 26.94 29.90
CA PHE A 324 -16.10 27.01 28.48
C PHE A 324 -17.06 26.32 27.49
N GLY A 325 -17.99 25.51 28.00
CA GLY A 325 -18.86 24.69 27.16
C GLY A 325 -18.11 23.61 26.38
N SER A 326 -18.81 22.85 25.55
CA SER A 326 -18.23 21.81 24.70
C SER A 326 -17.82 22.36 23.34
N ILE A 327 -16.64 21.98 22.85
CA ILE A 327 -16.31 22.09 21.42
C ILE A 327 -16.73 20.79 20.75
N THR A 328 -17.58 20.85 19.72
CA THR A 328 -18.05 19.64 19.02
C THR A 328 -17.53 19.54 17.59
N LYS A 329 -16.99 20.65 17.04
CA LYS A 329 -16.48 20.71 15.67
C LYS A 329 -15.28 21.64 15.58
N ILE A 330 -14.27 21.21 14.82
CA ILE A 330 -13.17 22.03 14.30
C ILE A 330 -13.14 21.86 12.79
N ASN A 331 -13.04 22.95 12.04
CA ASN A 331 -12.93 22.91 10.60
C ASN A 331 -12.03 24.01 10.06
N GLY A 332 -11.48 23.77 8.88
CA GLY A 332 -10.81 24.80 8.10
C GLY A 332 -10.11 24.23 6.88
N ASP A 333 -9.64 25.14 6.05
CA ASP A 333 -8.90 24.84 4.84
C ASP A 333 -7.41 24.72 5.17
N PHE A 334 -6.71 23.90 4.40
CA PHE A 334 -5.26 23.79 4.46
C PHE A 334 -4.64 23.81 3.08
N GLN A 335 -3.38 24.21 3.03
CA GLN A 335 -2.51 24.17 1.86
C GLN A 335 -1.44 23.11 2.07
N LEU A 336 -1.14 22.36 1.02
CA LEU A 336 0.00 21.45 0.93
C LEU A 336 1.08 22.17 0.15
N ALA A 337 2.28 22.26 0.71
CA ALA A 337 3.40 22.96 0.08
C ALA A 337 4.71 22.22 0.36
N GLY A 338 5.17 21.40 -0.58
CA GLY A 338 6.34 20.54 -0.37
C GLY A 338 6.08 19.47 0.69
N GLU A 339 6.76 19.53 1.83
CA GLU A 339 6.70 18.51 2.92
C GLU A 339 5.81 18.92 4.10
N LYS A 340 4.99 19.96 3.91
CA LYS A 340 4.19 20.57 4.98
C LYS A 340 2.74 20.77 4.57
N LEU A 341 1.89 20.62 5.58
CA LEU A 341 0.51 21.08 5.58
C LEU A 341 0.48 22.38 6.37
N GLU A 342 -0.04 23.44 5.78
CA GLU A 342 -0.20 24.76 6.39
C GLU A 342 -1.68 25.12 6.49
N PHE A 343 -2.07 25.73 7.60
CA PHE A 343 -3.43 26.21 7.81
C PHE A 343 -3.36 27.57 8.49
N GLU A 344 -4.19 28.50 8.04
CA GLU A 344 -4.24 29.86 8.60
C GLU A 344 -5.44 30.07 9.51
N ASP A 345 -6.48 29.23 9.40
CA ASP A 345 -7.74 29.47 10.08
C ASP A 345 -8.49 28.15 10.35
N LEU A 346 -7.98 27.35 11.29
CA LEU A 346 -8.72 26.23 11.87
C LEU A 346 -9.60 26.75 13.01
N ARG A 347 -10.91 26.79 12.78
CA ARG A 347 -11.88 27.32 13.76
C ARG A 347 -12.65 26.22 14.45
N SER A 348 -12.91 26.40 15.73
CA SER A 348 -13.82 25.56 16.51
C SER A 348 -15.18 26.23 16.72
N ASN A 349 -16.22 25.43 16.97
CA ASN A 349 -17.58 25.92 17.22
C ASN A 349 -17.96 26.07 18.71
N GLY A 350 -16.99 26.25 19.62
CA GLY A 350 -17.29 26.28 21.05
C GLY A 350 -18.30 27.37 21.43
N GLY A 351 -19.17 27.06 22.40
CA GLY A 351 -20.34 27.90 22.73
C GLY A 351 -20.01 29.23 23.42
N LEU A 352 -18.96 29.26 24.25
CA LEU A 352 -18.50 30.46 24.97
C LEU A 352 -17.11 30.90 24.52
N VAL A 353 -16.24 29.93 24.24
CA VAL A 353 -14.91 30.14 23.65
C VAL A 353 -14.81 29.37 22.34
N SER A 354 -14.47 30.07 21.27
CA SER A 354 -14.01 29.48 20.02
C SER A 354 -12.49 29.50 19.95
N LEU A 355 -11.87 28.41 19.56
CA LEU A 355 -10.47 28.34 19.20
C LEU A 355 -10.28 28.72 17.72
N ASN A 356 -9.27 29.51 17.46
CA ASN A 356 -8.70 29.74 16.14
C ASN A 356 -7.24 29.26 16.17
N ALA A 357 -6.85 28.40 15.24
CA ALA A 357 -5.47 27.95 15.12
C ALA A 357 -4.89 28.22 13.74
N ARG A 358 -3.63 28.62 13.72
CA ARG A 358 -2.80 28.74 12.52
C ARG A 358 -1.46 28.06 12.72
N GLY A 359 -0.88 27.49 11.69
CA GLY A 359 0.40 26.83 11.81
C GLY A 359 0.69 25.85 10.69
N ASN A 360 1.64 24.98 10.96
CA ASN A 360 2.02 23.95 10.02
C ASN A 360 2.33 22.62 10.71
N TYR A 361 2.15 21.55 9.94
CA TYR A 361 2.58 20.19 10.25
C TYR A 361 3.52 19.70 9.14
N ARG A 362 4.67 19.15 9.51
CA ARG A 362 5.67 18.59 8.61
C ARG A 362 5.69 17.07 8.76
N TRP A 363 5.30 16.35 7.72
CA TRP A 363 5.28 14.88 7.77
C TRP A 363 6.67 14.24 7.67
N ALA A 364 7.67 14.96 7.15
CA ALA A 364 9.03 14.45 7.01
C ALA A 364 9.69 14.09 8.35
N ASP A 365 9.39 14.85 9.41
CA ASP A 365 9.92 14.67 10.76
C ASP A 365 8.81 14.56 11.84
N ASN A 366 7.55 14.47 11.40
CA ASN A 366 6.37 14.40 12.24
C ASN A 366 6.27 15.58 13.24
N SER A 367 6.72 16.77 12.83
CA SER A 367 6.75 17.96 13.67
C SER A 367 5.61 18.93 13.37
N PHE A 368 5.22 19.73 14.36
CA PHE A 368 4.23 20.78 14.22
C PHE A 368 4.65 22.05 14.96
N ASP A 369 4.18 23.17 14.43
CA ASP A 369 4.30 24.51 15.00
C ASP A 369 2.97 25.24 14.79
N VAL A 370 2.19 25.34 15.85
CA VAL A 370 0.79 25.78 15.80
C VAL A 370 0.57 26.86 16.83
N ARG A 371 0.07 28.01 16.40
CA ARG A 371 -0.43 29.05 17.30
C ARG A 371 -1.93 28.84 17.47
N VAL A 372 -2.36 28.72 18.72
CA VAL A 372 -3.77 28.58 19.10
C VAL A 372 -4.18 29.82 19.85
N ARG A 373 -5.27 30.43 19.39
CA ARG A 373 -5.91 31.59 19.99
C ARG A 373 -7.30 31.21 20.49
N ALA A 374 -7.58 31.47 21.76
CA ALA A 374 -8.92 31.46 22.31
C ALA A 374 -9.61 32.80 22.03
N GLU A 375 -10.83 32.74 21.50
CA GLU A 375 -11.68 33.89 21.22
C GLU A 375 -12.98 33.77 22.03
N LEU A 376 -13.26 34.77 22.85
CA LEU A 376 -14.49 34.83 23.64
C LEU A 376 -15.66 35.31 22.77
N LEU A 377 -16.75 34.55 22.78
CA LEU A 377 -17.96 34.89 22.05
C LEU A 377 -18.80 35.90 22.84
N ARG A 378 -18.56 37.19 22.56
CA ARG A 378 -19.12 38.35 23.29
C ARG A 378 -20.64 38.36 23.44
N ASN A 379 -21.39 37.73 22.53
CA ASN A 379 -22.85 37.75 22.52
C ASN A 379 -23.50 36.62 23.34
N THR A 380 -22.70 35.74 23.96
CA THR A 380 -23.19 34.56 24.69
C THR A 380 -22.93 34.60 26.20
N LEU A 381 -22.19 35.60 26.67
CA LEU A 381 -21.76 35.70 28.07
C LEU A 381 -22.67 36.62 28.88
N PRO A 382 -23.21 36.19 30.03
CA PRO A 382 -23.80 37.07 31.03
C PRO A 382 -22.77 38.12 31.51
N PHE A 383 -23.23 39.32 31.88
CA PHE A 383 -22.37 40.42 32.35
C PHE A 383 -21.44 40.01 33.51
N ASP A 384 -21.88 39.07 34.36
CA ASP A 384 -21.10 38.55 35.50
C ASP A 384 -19.96 37.61 35.07
N ALA A 385 -20.11 36.86 33.97
CA ALA A 385 -19.04 36.01 33.44
C ALA A 385 -17.96 36.85 32.72
N MET A 386 -18.36 37.97 32.11
CA MET A 386 -17.41 38.91 31.47
C MET A 386 -16.42 39.50 32.47
N SER A 387 -16.84 39.86 33.69
CA SER A 387 -15.94 40.51 34.67
C SER A 387 -14.81 39.58 35.13
N HIS A 388 -15.09 38.27 35.25
CA HIS A 388 -14.13 37.21 35.57
C HIS A 388 -13.24 36.78 34.38
N LEU A 389 -13.76 36.86 33.14
CA LEU A 389 -13.03 36.49 31.93
C LEU A 389 -12.13 37.62 31.39
N LEU A 390 -12.46 38.88 31.70
CA LEU A 390 -11.78 40.08 31.17
C LEU A 390 -10.71 40.68 32.13
N THR A 391 -10.49 40.10 33.31
CA THR A 391 -9.35 40.48 34.18
C THR A 391 -8.04 39.90 33.61
N PRO A 392 -6.91 40.63 33.67
CA PRO A 392 -6.02 40.81 32.53
C PRO A 392 -5.07 39.64 32.32
N VAL A 393 -5.38 38.76 31.36
CA VAL A 393 -4.39 37.83 30.84
C VAL A 393 -4.52 37.59 29.34
N SER A 394 -4.36 38.67 28.55
CA SER A 394 -4.26 38.57 27.08
C SER A 394 -3.15 37.61 26.61
N TRP A 395 -2.11 37.38 27.42
CA TRP A 395 -1.02 36.45 27.12
C TRP A 395 -1.40 34.96 27.24
N ILE A 396 -2.49 34.61 27.92
CA ILE A 396 -2.97 33.22 27.98
C ILE A 396 -3.87 32.88 26.79
N MET A 397 -4.46 33.89 26.15
CA MET A 397 -5.36 33.73 25.02
C MET A 397 -4.66 33.22 23.76
N GLU A 398 -3.38 33.49 23.59
CA GLU A 398 -2.58 32.98 22.47
C GLU A 398 -1.42 32.15 23.02
N ARG A 399 -1.31 30.89 22.58
CA ARG A 399 -0.19 30.01 22.91
C ARG A 399 0.36 29.34 21.67
N ARG A 400 1.63 28.99 21.72
CA ARG A 400 2.30 28.25 20.64
C ARG A 400 2.56 26.81 21.08
N LEU A 401 2.03 25.87 20.33
CA LEU A 401 2.30 24.45 20.45
C LEU A 401 3.42 24.08 19.48
N LYS A 402 4.55 23.58 19.99
CA LYS A 402 5.70 23.20 19.17
C LYS A 402 6.25 21.83 19.57
N GLY A 403 6.65 21.03 18.59
CA GLY A 403 7.32 19.74 18.79
C GLY A 403 6.77 18.65 17.89
N ASN A 404 6.61 17.44 18.44
CA ASN A 404 5.95 16.31 17.77
C ASN A 404 4.97 15.64 18.74
N PHE A 405 4.22 14.63 18.28
CA PHE A 405 3.21 13.97 19.11
C PHE A 405 3.74 13.34 20.42
N ASN A 406 5.05 13.11 20.54
CA ASN A 406 5.68 12.52 21.73
C ASN A 406 6.37 13.54 22.64
N THR A 407 6.85 14.67 22.11
CA THR A 407 7.72 15.62 22.85
C THR A 407 7.25 17.08 22.83
N TYR A 408 5.99 17.34 22.45
CA TYR A 408 5.47 18.69 22.31
C TYR A 408 5.47 19.51 23.61
N LYS A 409 5.55 20.83 23.45
CA LYS A 409 5.47 21.82 24.53
C LYS A 409 4.58 22.99 24.11
N TRP A 410 3.95 23.60 25.12
CA TRP A 410 3.24 24.87 24.98
C TRP A 410 4.15 26.00 25.46
N GLU A 411 4.29 27.04 24.64
CA GLU A 411 5.00 28.30 24.89
C GLU A 411 3.99 29.46 24.99
#